data_AF-A0AAJ4MXY5-F1
#
_entry.id   AF-A0AAJ4MXY5-F1
#
_cell.length_a   1.000
_cell.length_b   1.000
_cell.length_c   1.000
_cell.angle_alpha   90.00
_cell.angle_beta   90.00
_cell.angle_gamma   90.00
#
_symmetry.space_group_name_H-M   'P 1'
#
loop_
_entity.id
_entity.type
_entity.pdbx_description
1 polymer ?
#
loop_
_entity_poly.entity_id
_entity_poly.type
_entity_poly.pdbx_seq_one_letter_code
_entity_poly.pdbx_strand_id
1 'polypeptide(L)'
;MAALAGCGGGDQGRDPILGLPAATLSSLAVTPATATVAIGAGQQFTAIATYSDGSSQDVSAKSAWTSATPASATVNGATGLSTGIAAGGSSISAAFGGKSAAAQLTVSPATLTAIAITPLAPSIAIAATQQFTVSGSFSDGATRDVTAVSTFASASPTTASIAAGGLALGKVAGTTQITATTGTLTASTVLTVTPATLLAIAVTPQNPVIPAAATRQLAVLATYSDGSSVDVTTGSTFVSVTPASATVASGGLVTGVAFGTSVMNASFNGKTASTTVTVPALTLVSIAVTPATASIAVGAQQQFIATATYSDSSNAIVTNSAAWTSGTVANASVLNTGVATGIAAGTSSITATAGGQSGSALLTVTAVAIPPVLNPIVLGRAAPFGVLAGTSITNNSGGTTLITGDVGAPSQTTDPTQAAGFTNYKSGAILAGAMTDLQAAITDGNSRTCDVTFAGGIDLGGQTFGPGVYCYAGAISITGTLTLNGPGVYIFRTALTLDSTVNSVVALNNGATADNVSWLPVGPTTLAANSVFKGNILGQSAAITVGDNTTLLNGRVLTAAAVTLRNNQITK
;
A
#
# COMPACT_ATOMS: atom_id res chain seq x y z
N MET A 1 21.98 -127.73 4.91
CA MET A 1 22.33 -129.13 5.21
C MET A 1 23.19 -129.11 6.47
N ALA A 2 22.61 -129.45 7.62
CA ALA A 2 22.66 -130.78 8.25
C ALA A 2 24.07 -131.04 8.83
N ALA A 3 24.31 -130.90 10.14
CA ALA A 3 23.98 -131.80 11.26
C ALA A 3 24.94 -133.00 11.41
N LEU A 4 25.11 -133.43 12.67
CA LEU A 4 25.87 -134.57 13.25
C LEU A 4 27.33 -134.26 13.65
N ALA A 5 27.81 -134.41 14.89
CA ALA A 5 27.69 -135.42 15.96
C ALA A 5 28.97 -136.30 16.03
N GLY A 6 29.48 -136.57 17.24
CA GLY A 6 30.35 -137.73 17.50
C GLY A 6 31.44 -137.54 18.55
N CYS A 7 31.45 -138.43 19.54
CA CYS A 7 32.30 -138.51 20.75
C CYS A 7 33.68 -139.18 20.55
N GLY A 8 34.49 -139.14 21.64
CA GLY A 8 35.52 -140.14 22.00
C GLY A 8 36.94 -139.80 21.55
N GLY A 9 38.02 -139.95 22.30
CA GLY A 9 38.32 -140.72 23.51
C GLY A 9 39.72 -141.33 23.34
N GLY A 10 40.65 -140.97 24.24
CA GLY A 10 41.93 -141.64 24.60
C GLY A 10 42.87 -142.22 23.52
N ASP A 11 44.15 -141.82 23.54
CA ASP A 11 45.21 -142.72 24.02
C ASP A 11 46.56 -142.03 24.26
N GLN A 12 47.27 -142.56 25.24
CA GLN A 12 48.51 -142.08 25.87
C GLN A 12 49.76 -142.49 25.09
N GLY A 13 50.80 -141.65 25.04
CA GLY A 13 52.13 -142.12 24.66
C GLY A 13 53.22 -141.08 24.38
N ARG A 14 53.94 -140.69 25.46
CA ARG A 14 55.40 -140.36 25.51
C ARG A 14 55.91 -139.01 24.94
N ASP A 15 55.98 -138.00 25.82
CA ASP A 15 57.16 -137.19 26.30
C ASP A 15 58.33 -136.79 25.35
N PRO A 16 59.13 -135.73 25.64
CA PRO A 16 58.82 -134.32 25.94
C PRO A 16 59.83 -133.34 25.26
N ILE A 17 59.42 -132.35 24.44
CA ILE A 17 60.36 -131.31 23.97
C ILE A 17 59.70 -129.92 23.96
N LEU A 18 60.07 -129.15 24.99
CA LEU A 18 60.00 -127.68 25.11
C LEU A 18 58.59 -127.07 25.26
N GLY A 19 58.13 -127.05 26.51
CA GLY A 19 57.34 -125.91 26.99
C GLY A 19 58.18 -124.64 26.86
N LEU A 20 58.15 -124.02 25.68
CA LEU A 20 58.49 -122.61 25.57
C LEU A 20 57.57 -121.86 26.53
N PRO A 21 58.11 -121.01 27.42
CA PRO A 21 57.28 -120.22 28.32
C PRO A 21 56.22 -119.49 27.48
N ALA A 22 54.98 -119.43 27.95
CA ALA A 22 53.94 -118.65 27.31
C ALA A 22 54.50 -117.25 26.99
N ALA A 23 54.39 -116.83 25.73
CA ALA A 23 54.97 -115.58 25.28
C ALA A 23 54.45 -114.44 26.17
N THR A 24 55.38 -113.74 26.81
CA THR A 24 55.04 -112.69 27.78
C THR A 24 54.89 -111.36 27.07
N LEU A 25 53.99 -110.49 27.54
CA LEU A 25 53.76 -109.19 26.93
C LEU A 25 55.02 -108.30 27.05
N SER A 26 55.67 -108.02 25.92
CA SER A 26 56.91 -107.23 25.87
C SER A 26 56.62 -105.73 25.81
N SER A 27 55.76 -105.28 24.89
CA SER A 27 55.40 -103.87 24.74
C SER A 27 53.97 -103.69 24.24
N LEU A 28 53.48 -102.46 24.36
CA LEU A 28 52.21 -102.00 23.79
C LEU A 28 52.51 -100.76 22.96
N ALA A 29 51.84 -100.61 21.82
CA ALA A 29 51.89 -99.40 21.01
C ALA A 29 50.46 -98.97 20.66
N VAL A 30 50.24 -97.65 20.58
CA VAL A 30 48.97 -97.09 20.08
C VAL A 30 49.21 -96.50 18.71
N THR A 31 48.40 -96.90 17.72
CA THR A 31 48.48 -96.46 16.32
C THR A 31 47.18 -95.81 15.86
N PRO A 32 47.21 -94.69 15.12
CA PRO A 32 48.41 -93.88 14.83
C PRO A 32 48.98 -93.22 16.10
N ALA A 33 50.29 -92.98 16.14
CA ALA A 33 50.95 -92.36 17.30
C ALA A 33 50.53 -90.89 17.50
N THR A 34 50.12 -90.23 16.41
CA THR A 34 49.57 -88.87 16.40
C THR A 34 48.41 -88.79 15.41
N ALA A 35 47.34 -88.09 15.76
CA ALA A 35 46.24 -87.78 14.85
C ALA A 35 45.73 -86.36 15.09
N THR A 36 45.16 -85.74 14.04
CA THR A 36 44.52 -84.43 14.13
C THR A 36 43.11 -84.51 13.56
N VAL A 37 42.11 -84.08 14.32
CA VAL A 37 40.70 -84.05 13.90
C VAL A 37 40.09 -82.68 14.15
N ALA A 38 39.03 -82.32 13.42
CA ALA A 38 38.23 -81.15 13.75
C ALA A 38 37.31 -81.41 14.97
N ILE A 39 36.81 -80.34 15.60
CA ILE A 39 35.77 -80.46 16.63
C ILE A 39 34.56 -81.22 16.06
N GLY A 40 34.06 -82.21 16.80
CA GLY A 40 32.96 -83.10 16.39
C GLY A 40 33.38 -84.30 15.55
N ALA A 41 34.59 -84.33 14.98
CA ALA A 41 35.09 -85.47 14.20
C ALA A 41 35.74 -86.54 15.09
N GLY A 42 35.74 -87.79 14.60
CA GLY A 42 36.27 -88.95 15.32
C GLY A 42 37.59 -89.48 14.76
N GLN A 43 38.39 -90.11 15.63
CA GLN A 43 39.60 -90.86 15.28
C GLN A 43 39.59 -92.21 15.98
N GLN A 44 39.75 -93.30 15.22
CA GLN A 44 39.96 -94.63 15.79
C GLN A 44 41.44 -94.85 16.12
N PHE A 45 41.75 -95.25 17.35
CA PHE A 45 43.08 -95.73 17.73
C PHE A 45 43.08 -97.25 17.90
N THR A 46 44.19 -97.89 17.55
CA THR A 46 44.41 -99.32 17.74
C THR A 46 45.55 -99.54 18.71
N ALA A 47 45.41 -100.51 19.62
CA ALA A 47 46.44 -100.93 20.57
C ALA A 47 47.04 -102.25 20.10
N ILE A 48 48.33 -102.24 19.73
CA ILE A 48 49.06 -103.41 19.26
C ILE A 48 50.02 -103.86 20.36
N ALA A 49 49.82 -105.07 20.86
CA ALA A 49 50.68 -105.74 21.82
C ALA A 49 51.77 -106.53 21.09
N THR A 50 53.03 -106.40 21.50
CA THR A 50 54.14 -107.24 21.02
C THR A 50 54.62 -108.14 22.15
N TYR A 51 54.75 -109.44 21.89
CA TYR A 51 55.14 -110.45 22.87
C TYR A 51 56.62 -110.82 22.79
N SER A 52 57.15 -111.53 23.79
CA SER A 52 58.56 -111.91 23.90
C SER A 52 59.06 -112.84 22.79
N ASP A 53 58.15 -113.47 22.06
CA ASP A 53 58.43 -114.30 20.87
C ASP A 53 58.45 -113.49 19.56
N GLY A 54 58.24 -112.17 19.63
CA GLY A 54 58.20 -111.26 18.49
C GLY A 54 56.83 -111.18 17.78
N SER A 55 55.85 -111.99 18.18
CA SER A 55 54.49 -111.91 17.63
C SER A 55 53.80 -110.60 18.06
N SER A 56 52.91 -110.09 17.20
CA SER A 56 52.09 -108.90 17.52
C SER A 56 50.61 -109.21 17.38
N GLN A 57 49.80 -108.69 18.31
CA GLN A 57 48.34 -108.85 18.30
C GLN A 57 47.63 -107.51 18.49
N ASP A 58 46.54 -107.32 17.76
CA ASP A 58 45.60 -106.23 18.04
C ASP A 58 44.81 -106.57 19.32
N VAL A 59 45.02 -105.76 20.35
CA VAL A 59 44.37 -105.88 21.65
C VAL A 59 43.44 -104.69 21.93
N SER A 60 43.04 -103.93 20.90
CA SER A 60 42.23 -102.71 21.03
C SER A 60 40.94 -102.92 21.81
N ALA A 61 40.19 -103.98 21.50
CA ALA A 61 38.94 -104.33 22.19
C ALA A 61 39.14 -104.94 23.59
N LYS A 62 40.37 -105.32 23.93
CA LYS A 62 40.76 -105.85 25.25
C LYS A 62 41.48 -104.82 26.11
N SER A 63 41.77 -103.65 25.56
CA SER A 63 42.49 -102.57 26.23
C SER A 63 41.51 -101.63 26.92
N ALA A 64 41.89 -101.14 28.10
CA ALA A 64 41.18 -100.03 28.73
C ALA A 64 41.68 -98.71 28.15
N TRP A 65 40.79 -97.94 27.53
CA TRP A 65 41.12 -96.66 26.91
C TRP A 65 40.75 -95.47 27.79
N THR A 66 41.65 -94.51 27.90
CA THR A 66 41.44 -93.27 28.67
C THR A 66 41.97 -92.06 27.92
N SER A 67 41.27 -90.93 28.04
CA SER A 67 41.71 -89.63 27.53
C SER A 67 42.23 -88.79 28.69
N ALA A 68 43.43 -88.23 28.55
CA ALA A 68 44.04 -87.37 29.57
C ALA A 68 43.27 -86.04 29.74
N THR A 69 42.67 -85.52 28.68
CA THR A 69 41.85 -84.29 28.70
C THR A 69 40.50 -84.51 28.00
N PRO A 70 39.51 -85.14 28.68
CA PRO A 70 38.18 -85.41 28.12
C PRO A 70 37.44 -84.16 27.63
N ALA A 71 37.76 -82.98 28.18
CA ALA A 71 37.19 -81.70 27.74
C ALA A 71 37.64 -81.29 26.32
N SER A 72 38.83 -81.72 25.87
CA SER A 72 39.31 -81.49 24.51
C SER A 72 38.95 -82.64 23.58
N ALA A 73 39.10 -83.89 24.02
CA ALA A 73 38.69 -85.07 23.26
C ALA A 73 38.29 -86.21 24.18
N THR A 74 37.18 -86.88 23.90
CA THR A 74 36.76 -88.11 24.59
C THR A 74 37.25 -89.35 23.87
N VAL A 75 37.40 -90.47 24.58
CA VAL A 75 37.65 -91.80 23.98
C VAL A 75 36.66 -92.80 24.55
N ASN A 76 36.12 -93.68 23.70
CA ASN A 76 35.32 -94.80 24.15
C ASN A 76 36.23 -95.83 24.84
N GLY A 77 35.97 -96.08 26.12
CA GLY A 77 36.80 -96.92 26.99
C GLY A 77 37.00 -98.37 26.53
N ALA A 78 36.10 -98.89 25.68
CA ALA A 78 36.13 -100.27 25.21
C ALA A 78 36.61 -100.42 23.75
N THR A 79 36.50 -99.37 22.93
CA THR A 79 36.76 -99.48 21.48
C THR A 79 37.94 -98.64 21.01
N GLY A 80 38.42 -97.66 21.78
CA GLY A 80 39.50 -96.76 21.34
C GLY A 80 39.06 -95.68 20.32
N LEU A 81 37.76 -95.59 20.01
CA LEU A 81 37.22 -94.52 19.17
C LEU A 81 37.18 -93.21 19.97
N SER A 82 37.93 -92.21 19.50
CA SER A 82 37.99 -90.88 20.08
C SER A 82 37.16 -89.87 19.29
N THR A 83 36.66 -88.82 19.94
CA THR A 83 35.91 -87.71 19.33
C THR A 83 36.42 -86.38 19.87
N GLY A 84 36.70 -85.42 18.99
CA GLY A 84 37.10 -84.07 19.39
C GLY A 84 35.93 -83.26 19.93
N ILE A 85 36.10 -82.60 21.08
CA ILE A 85 35.07 -81.81 21.78
C ILE A 85 35.43 -80.31 21.80
N ALA A 86 36.69 -79.97 22.04
CA ALA A 86 37.17 -78.60 22.03
C ALA A 86 38.62 -78.54 21.53
N ALA A 87 39.00 -77.42 20.92
CA ALA A 87 40.36 -77.24 20.40
C ALA A 87 41.42 -77.47 21.49
N GLY A 88 42.46 -78.23 21.17
CA GLY A 88 43.50 -78.62 22.11
C GLY A 88 44.00 -80.04 21.89
N GLY A 89 45.05 -80.44 22.60
CA GLY A 89 45.61 -81.79 22.54
C GLY A 89 45.12 -82.67 23.69
N SER A 90 44.89 -83.96 23.44
CA SER A 90 44.70 -84.99 24.45
C SER A 90 45.60 -86.19 24.19
N SER A 91 46.18 -86.74 25.26
CA SER A 91 46.85 -88.04 25.21
C SER A 91 45.82 -89.16 25.38
N ILE A 92 45.69 -90.01 24.36
CA ILE A 92 44.80 -91.18 24.35
C ILE A 92 45.63 -92.40 24.72
N SER A 93 45.41 -92.94 25.92
CA SER A 93 46.17 -94.06 26.47
C SER A 93 45.37 -95.36 26.41
N ALA A 94 46.03 -96.43 25.99
CA ALA A 94 45.55 -97.81 26.11
C ALA A 94 46.34 -98.53 27.20
N ALA A 95 45.66 -99.29 28.06
CA ALA A 95 46.28 -100.18 29.03
C ALA A 95 45.86 -101.64 28.78
N PHE A 96 46.84 -102.53 28.63
CA PHE A 96 46.63 -103.97 28.43
C PHE A 96 47.75 -104.77 29.09
N GLY A 97 47.40 -105.81 29.85
CA GLY A 97 48.38 -106.75 30.44
C GLY A 97 49.46 -106.11 31.33
N GLY A 98 49.14 -105.01 32.02
CA GLY A 98 50.09 -104.27 32.88
C GLY A 98 51.03 -103.32 32.12
N LYS A 99 50.89 -103.17 30.80
CA LYS A 99 51.60 -102.19 29.97
C LYS A 99 50.64 -101.08 29.53
N SER A 100 51.17 -99.87 29.35
CA SER A 100 50.43 -98.72 28.84
C SER A 100 51.20 -98.06 27.71
N ALA A 101 50.47 -97.60 26.70
CA ALA A 101 50.98 -96.81 25.60
C ALA A 101 49.98 -95.71 25.25
N ALA A 102 50.46 -94.62 24.68
CA ALA A 102 49.63 -93.46 24.38
C ALA A 102 49.91 -92.89 23.00
N ALA A 103 48.87 -92.32 22.39
CA ALA A 103 48.94 -91.51 21.20
C ALA A 103 48.48 -90.08 21.51
N GLN A 104 48.94 -89.11 20.70
CA GLN A 104 48.48 -87.72 20.80
C GLN A 104 47.36 -87.45 19.81
N LEU A 105 46.19 -87.05 20.30
CA LEU A 105 45.09 -86.54 19.49
C LEU A 105 45.04 -85.03 19.62
N THR A 106 45.22 -84.30 18.52
CA THR A 106 45.04 -82.85 18.47
C THR A 106 43.70 -82.51 17.84
N VAL A 107 42.89 -81.69 18.50
CA VAL A 107 41.64 -81.17 17.98
C VAL A 107 41.88 -79.77 17.43
N SER A 108 41.68 -79.55 16.13
CA SER A 108 41.88 -78.25 15.49
C SER A 108 40.76 -77.26 15.83
N PRO A 109 41.05 -75.94 15.95
CA PRO A 109 40.01 -74.92 16.11
C PRO A 109 39.03 -74.91 14.94
N ALA A 110 37.76 -74.59 15.22
CA ALA A 110 36.77 -74.38 14.17
C ALA A 110 37.15 -73.16 13.32
N THR A 111 37.08 -73.31 12.00
CA THR A 111 37.38 -72.24 11.05
C THR A 111 36.10 -71.53 10.62
N LEU A 112 36.18 -70.21 10.40
CA LEU A 112 35.06 -69.42 9.90
C LEU A 112 34.85 -69.72 8.40
N THR A 113 33.63 -70.10 8.02
CA THR A 113 33.28 -70.53 6.66
C THR A 113 32.38 -69.56 5.91
N ALA A 114 31.53 -68.81 6.62
CA ALA A 114 30.68 -67.77 6.04
C ALA A 114 30.39 -66.67 7.06
N ILE A 115 30.00 -65.48 6.58
CA ILE A 115 29.44 -64.42 7.41
C ILE A 115 28.13 -63.91 6.81
N ALA A 116 27.24 -63.39 7.65
CA ALA A 116 26.01 -62.73 7.24
C ALA A 116 25.84 -61.43 8.03
N ILE A 117 25.37 -60.38 7.35
CA ILE A 117 25.10 -59.06 7.93
C ILE A 117 23.59 -58.89 8.15
N THR A 118 23.20 -58.38 9.32
CA THR A 118 21.80 -58.13 9.71
C THR A 118 21.68 -56.71 10.28
N PRO A 119 20.57 -55.97 10.04
CA PRO A 119 19.42 -56.33 9.20
C PRO A 119 19.71 -56.26 7.69
N LEU A 120 18.87 -56.94 6.89
CA LEU A 120 18.90 -56.85 5.43
C LEU A 120 17.97 -55.74 4.94
N ALA A 121 18.44 -54.91 4.01
CA ALA A 121 17.68 -53.84 3.37
C ALA A 121 17.01 -52.82 4.34
N PRO A 122 17.67 -52.37 5.44
CA PRO A 122 17.05 -51.39 6.33
C PRO A 122 16.81 -50.04 5.64
N SER A 123 15.80 -49.32 6.13
CA SER A 123 15.46 -47.97 5.71
C SER A 123 15.37 -47.05 6.92
N ILE A 124 16.11 -45.94 6.90
CA ILE A 124 16.17 -44.96 7.99
C ILE A 124 15.99 -43.54 7.43
N ALA A 125 15.51 -42.60 8.25
CA ALA A 125 15.49 -41.19 7.87
C ALA A 125 16.89 -40.55 7.94
N ILE A 126 17.08 -39.39 7.31
CA ILE A 126 18.24 -38.53 7.56
C ILE A 126 18.38 -38.28 9.07
N ALA A 127 19.63 -38.28 9.56
CA ALA A 127 20.02 -38.16 10.97
C ALA A 127 19.63 -39.33 11.90
N ALA A 128 18.88 -40.32 11.43
CA ALA A 128 18.64 -41.54 12.19
C ALA A 128 19.82 -42.52 12.08
N THR A 129 19.91 -43.46 13.03
CA THR A 129 20.97 -44.47 13.10
C THR A 129 20.43 -45.89 12.95
N GLN A 130 21.22 -46.78 12.35
CA GLN A 130 20.94 -48.21 12.25
C GLN A 130 22.15 -49.03 12.73
N GLN A 131 21.94 -49.94 13.68
CA GLN A 131 22.97 -50.89 14.09
C GLN A 131 22.99 -52.10 13.14
N PHE A 132 24.17 -52.46 12.66
CA PHE A 132 24.42 -53.71 11.93
C PHE A 132 25.21 -54.69 12.79
N THR A 133 24.86 -55.97 12.71
CA THR A 133 25.56 -57.08 13.37
C THR A 133 25.99 -58.11 12.33
N VAL A 134 27.07 -58.83 12.62
CA VAL A 134 27.64 -59.86 11.74
C VAL A 134 27.64 -61.20 12.46
N SER A 135 26.92 -62.17 11.91
CA SER A 135 26.96 -63.56 12.38
C SER A 135 27.91 -64.38 11.51
N GLY A 136 28.83 -65.10 12.12
CA GLY A 136 29.77 -66.01 11.45
C GLY A 136 29.37 -67.47 11.60
N SER A 137 29.37 -68.23 10.51
CA SER A 137 29.18 -69.69 10.49
C SER A 137 30.52 -70.39 10.51
N PHE A 138 30.68 -71.41 11.36
CA PHE A 138 31.94 -72.12 11.57
C PHE A 138 31.89 -73.57 11.11
N SER A 139 33.07 -74.17 10.87
CA SER A 139 33.21 -75.56 10.40
C SER A 139 32.69 -76.62 11.36
N ASP A 140 32.48 -76.27 12.63
CA ASP A 140 31.86 -77.11 13.67
C ASP A 140 30.32 -77.02 13.66
N GLY A 141 29.74 -76.25 12.71
CA GLY A 141 28.30 -76.01 12.59
C GLY A 141 27.77 -74.89 13.50
N ALA A 142 28.60 -74.30 14.36
CA ALA A 142 28.17 -73.22 15.24
C ALA A 142 28.03 -71.89 14.48
N THR A 143 27.09 -71.05 14.95
CA THR A 143 27.01 -69.64 14.57
C THR A 143 27.45 -68.78 15.76
N ARG A 144 28.35 -67.81 15.52
CA ARG A 144 28.84 -66.89 16.56
C ARG A 144 28.71 -65.45 16.09
N ASP A 145 28.47 -64.52 17.00
CA ASP A 145 28.55 -63.08 16.71
C ASP A 145 30.02 -62.71 16.50
N VAL A 146 30.34 -62.17 15.32
CA VAL A 146 31.68 -61.71 14.93
C VAL A 146 31.68 -60.21 14.66
N THR A 147 30.65 -59.46 15.08
CA THR A 147 30.50 -58.02 14.86
C THR A 147 31.72 -57.23 15.35
N ALA A 148 32.20 -57.52 16.56
CA ALA A 148 33.30 -56.80 17.19
C ALA A 148 34.64 -56.97 16.46
N VAL A 149 34.82 -58.07 15.74
CA VAL A 149 36.04 -58.38 14.96
C VAL A 149 35.87 -58.11 13.46
N SER A 150 34.70 -57.62 13.06
CA SER A 150 34.40 -57.28 11.66
C SER A 150 34.75 -55.82 11.37
N THR A 151 35.30 -55.57 10.19
CA THR A 151 35.45 -54.21 9.67
C THR A 151 34.24 -53.85 8.81
N PHE A 152 33.71 -52.64 8.99
CA PHE A 152 32.56 -52.15 8.26
C PHE A 152 32.96 -51.04 7.30
N ALA A 153 32.37 -51.03 6.12
CA ALA A 153 32.53 -49.98 5.12
C ALA A 153 31.18 -49.61 4.51
N SER A 154 31.02 -48.32 4.23
CA SER A 154 29.92 -47.80 3.41
C SER A 154 30.46 -47.43 2.04
N ALA A 155 29.79 -47.87 0.97
CA ALA A 155 30.17 -47.51 -0.39
C ALA A 155 30.04 -46.01 -0.68
N SER A 156 29.14 -45.33 0.04
CA SER A 156 28.88 -43.88 -0.06
C SER A 156 28.76 -43.26 1.34
N PRO A 157 29.89 -42.91 2.00
CA PRO A 157 29.89 -42.30 3.34
C PRO A 157 29.17 -40.94 3.45
N THR A 158 28.89 -40.30 2.31
CA THR A 158 28.10 -39.06 2.19
C THR A 158 26.60 -39.33 2.25
N THR A 159 26.12 -40.49 1.77
CA THR A 159 24.73 -40.94 1.91
C THR A 159 24.50 -41.46 3.33
N ALA A 160 25.35 -42.38 3.80
CA ALA A 160 25.36 -42.85 5.18
C ALA A 160 26.78 -43.25 5.58
N SER A 161 27.24 -42.78 6.75
CA SER A 161 28.50 -43.25 7.35
C SER A 161 28.25 -44.45 8.25
N ILE A 162 29.25 -45.30 8.44
CA ILE A 162 29.21 -46.40 9.40
C ILE A 162 30.44 -46.35 10.31
N ALA A 163 30.21 -46.40 11.62
CA ALA A 163 31.27 -46.41 12.62
C ALA A 163 31.84 -47.83 12.82
N ALA A 164 33.00 -47.90 13.47
CA ALA A 164 33.51 -49.17 14.00
C ALA A 164 32.46 -49.77 14.95
N GLY A 165 32.23 -51.09 14.84
CA GLY A 165 31.17 -51.78 15.57
C GLY A 165 29.79 -51.75 14.90
N GLY A 166 29.66 -51.20 13.68
CA GLY A 166 28.49 -51.42 12.82
C GLY A 166 27.35 -50.41 12.94
N LEU A 167 27.53 -49.30 13.66
CA LEU A 167 26.50 -48.26 13.78
C LEU A 167 26.53 -47.31 12.58
N ALA A 168 25.52 -47.37 11.72
CA ALA A 168 25.34 -46.47 10.58
C ALA A 168 24.53 -45.22 10.97
N LEU A 169 24.83 -44.08 10.34
CA LEU A 169 24.13 -42.79 10.46
C LEU A 169 23.75 -42.31 9.05
N GLY A 170 22.45 -42.09 8.81
CA GLY A 170 21.94 -41.51 7.57
C GLY A 170 22.27 -40.01 7.46
N LYS A 171 22.78 -39.56 6.32
CA LYS A 171 23.22 -38.17 6.10
C LYS A 171 22.50 -37.49 4.94
N VAL A 172 22.41 -38.15 3.80
CA VAL A 172 21.77 -37.63 2.58
C VAL A 172 20.82 -38.69 2.05
N ALA A 173 19.65 -38.27 1.59
CA ALA A 173 18.67 -39.17 1.00
C ALA A 173 19.25 -39.92 -0.20
N GLY A 174 19.02 -41.23 -0.27
CA GLY A 174 19.57 -42.11 -1.29
C GLY A 174 19.83 -43.50 -0.75
N THR A 175 20.55 -44.32 -1.51
CA THR A 175 20.92 -45.68 -1.10
C THR A 175 22.44 -45.83 -1.04
N THR A 176 22.93 -46.69 -0.16
CA THR A 176 24.35 -47.08 -0.13
C THR A 176 24.51 -48.53 0.30
N GLN A 177 25.54 -49.22 -0.19
CA GLN A 177 25.86 -50.57 0.25
C GLN A 177 26.73 -50.51 1.51
N ILE A 178 26.31 -51.23 2.55
CA ILE A 178 27.09 -51.50 3.75
C ILE A 178 27.71 -52.88 3.62
N THR A 179 29.02 -52.95 3.73
CA THR A 179 29.81 -54.19 3.65
C THR A 179 30.50 -54.44 4.98
N ALA A 180 30.35 -55.65 5.51
CA ALA A 180 31.14 -56.16 6.62
C ALA A 180 32.16 -57.18 6.12
N THR A 181 33.37 -57.11 6.66
CA THR A 181 34.47 -58.03 6.34
C THR A 181 35.02 -58.65 7.62
N THR A 182 35.12 -59.98 7.66
CA THR A 182 35.73 -60.74 8.76
C THR A 182 36.79 -61.68 8.19
N GLY A 183 38.07 -61.39 8.43
CA GLY A 183 39.16 -62.08 7.73
C GLY A 183 39.09 -61.82 6.23
N THR A 184 38.92 -62.86 5.42
CA THR A 184 38.79 -62.78 3.95
C THR A 184 37.34 -62.83 3.47
N LEU A 185 36.37 -63.04 4.35
CA LEU A 185 34.96 -63.19 4.00
C LEU A 185 34.25 -61.83 4.07
N THR A 186 33.32 -61.62 3.14
CA THR A 186 32.51 -60.40 3.05
C THR A 186 31.02 -60.72 3.04
N ALA A 187 30.21 -59.84 3.63
CA ALA A 187 28.76 -59.82 3.48
C ALA A 187 28.29 -58.38 3.33
N SER A 188 27.31 -58.14 2.48
CA SER A 188 26.84 -56.79 2.16
C SER A 188 25.32 -56.70 2.18
N THR A 189 24.82 -55.51 2.49
CA THR A 189 23.39 -55.17 2.41
C THR A 189 23.21 -53.72 1.97
N VAL A 190 22.04 -53.38 1.45
CA VAL A 190 21.72 -52.01 1.03
C VAL A 190 21.05 -51.27 2.18
N LEU A 191 21.57 -50.10 2.55
CA LEU A 191 20.92 -49.16 3.45
C LEU A 191 20.24 -48.07 2.62
N THR A 192 18.95 -47.84 2.85
CA THR A 192 18.19 -46.74 2.26
C THR A 192 18.05 -45.61 3.27
N VAL A 193 18.41 -44.39 2.88
CA VAL A 193 18.19 -43.16 3.64
C VAL A 193 17.05 -42.40 2.98
N THR A 194 15.93 -42.22 3.67
CA THR A 194 14.75 -41.53 3.14
C THR A 194 14.88 -40.01 3.28
N PRO A 195 14.30 -39.22 2.34
CA PRO A 195 14.26 -37.76 2.48
C PRO A 195 13.56 -37.30 3.75
N ALA A 196 13.96 -36.14 4.27
CA ALA A 196 13.27 -35.51 5.38
C ALA A 196 11.84 -35.13 4.97
N THR A 197 10.89 -35.33 5.88
CA THR A 197 9.46 -35.04 5.63
C THR A 197 9.08 -33.68 6.19
N LEU A 198 8.20 -32.96 5.50
CA LEU A 198 7.74 -31.64 5.94
C LEU A 198 6.82 -31.76 7.15
N LEU A 199 7.23 -31.19 8.29
CA LEU A 199 6.43 -31.23 9.52
C LEU A 199 5.49 -30.02 9.62
N ALA A 200 6.02 -28.81 9.45
CA ALA A 200 5.27 -27.57 9.61
C ALA A 200 5.86 -26.45 8.74
N ILE A 201 5.09 -25.36 8.61
CA ILE A 201 5.56 -24.08 8.08
C ILE A 201 5.22 -22.96 9.08
N ALA A 202 6.00 -21.89 9.06
CA ALA A 202 5.73 -20.68 9.82
C ALA A 202 5.87 -19.45 8.92
N VAL A 203 5.01 -18.45 9.12
CA VAL A 203 5.09 -17.16 8.43
C VAL A 203 5.81 -16.16 9.32
N THR A 204 6.78 -15.43 8.77
CA THR A 204 7.53 -14.37 9.46
C THR A 204 7.59 -13.10 8.60
N PRO A 205 7.54 -11.88 9.18
CA PRO A 205 7.28 -11.59 10.59
C PRO A 205 5.85 -11.96 11.04
N GLN A 206 5.70 -12.26 12.33
CA GLN A 206 4.40 -12.37 12.97
C GLN A 206 3.84 -10.98 13.28
N ASN A 207 2.57 -10.79 12.96
CA ASN A 207 1.76 -9.59 13.22
C ASN A 207 2.38 -8.25 12.78
N PRO A 208 2.84 -8.10 11.53
CA PRO A 208 3.43 -6.84 11.09
C PRO A 208 2.39 -5.72 11.03
N VAL A 209 2.82 -4.52 11.43
CA VAL A 209 2.07 -3.27 11.24
C VAL A 209 2.60 -2.61 9.97
N ILE A 210 1.73 -2.38 8.99
CA ILE A 210 2.09 -1.85 7.67
C ILE A 210 1.21 -0.63 7.38
N PRO A 211 1.76 0.60 7.32
CA PRO A 211 1.01 1.78 6.90
C PRO A 211 0.38 1.62 5.50
N ALA A 212 -0.67 2.37 5.20
CA ALA A 212 -1.25 2.41 3.86
C ALA A 212 -0.17 2.76 2.81
N ALA A 213 -0.23 2.12 1.64
CA ALA A 213 0.75 2.17 0.55
C ALA A 213 2.18 1.67 0.86
N ALA A 214 2.53 1.42 2.12
CA ALA A 214 3.79 0.78 2.46
C ALA A 214 3.74 -0.72 2.17
N THR A 215 4.92 -1.32 1.99
CA THR A 215 5.07 -2.74 1.72
C THR A 215 5.91 -3.46 2.77
N ARG A 216 5.65 -4.76 2.95
CA ARG A 216 6.48 -5.64 3.78
C ARG A 216 6.55 -7.03 3.17
N GLN A 217 7.75 -7.57 3.10
CA GLN A 217 7.97 -8.94 2.66
C GLN A 217 7.65 -9.93 3.80
N LEU A 218 6.81 -10.92 3.52
CA LEU A 218 6.65 -12.12 4.34
C LEU A 218 7.58 -13.21 3.83
N ALA A 219 8.08 -14.04 4.74
CA ALA A 219 8.79 -15.27 4.43
C ALA A 219 8.06 -16.47 5.04
N VAL A 220 8.16 -17.63 4.38
CA VAL A 220 7.64 -18.91 4.86
C VAL A 220 8.82 -19.82 5.14
N LEU A 221 8.98 -20.17 6.41
CA LEU A 221 10.03 -21.07 6.86
C LEU A 221 9.43 -22.45 7.11
N ALA A 222 9.90 -23.45 6.37
CA ALA A 222 9.54 -24.85 6.57
C ALA A 222 10.42 -25.50 7.64
N THR A 223 9.84 -26.41 8.42
CA THR A 223 10.55 -27.27 9.38
C THR A 223 10.36 -28.72 8.98
N TYR A 224 11.47 -29.45 8.84
CA TYR A 224 11.49 -30.85 8.41
C TYR A 224 11.81 -31.82 9.56
N SER A 225 11.56 -33.11 9.33
CA SER A 225 11.75 -34.16 10.34
C SER A 225 13.19 -34.41 10.78
N ASP A 226 14.17 -33.91 10.01
CA ASP A 226 15.59 -33.92 10.36
C ASP A 226 16.02 -32.69 11.19
N GLY A 227 15.06 -31.83 11.56
CA GLY A 227 15.29 -30.58 12.30
C GLY A 227 15.79 -29.43 11.43
N SER A 228 16.00 -29.65 10.12
CA SER A 228 16.39 -28.58 9.20
C SER A 228 15.25 -27.58 9.00
N SER A 229 15.64 -26.35 8.68
CA SER A 229 14.72 -25.27 8.38
C SER A 229 15.08 -24.58 7.07
N VAL A 230 14.12 -24.47 6.17
CA VAL A 230 14.34 -24.02 4.79
C VAL A 230 13.35 -22.92 4.45
N ASP A 231 13.85 -21.82 3.89
CA ASP A 231 13.00 -20.77 3.33
C ASP A 231 12.32 -21.30 2.05
N VAL A 232 11.00 -21.40 2.09
CA VAL A 232 10.15 -21.91 1.01
C VAL A 232 9.22 -20.82 0.48
N THR A 233 9.53 -19.54 0.72
CA THR A 233 8.69 -18.39 0.35
C THR A 233 8.31 -18.41 -1.13
N THR A 234 9.27 -18.62 -2.03
CA THR A 234 9.05 -18.64 -3.49
C THR A 234 8.15 -19.81 -3.93
N GLY A 235 8.13 -20.91 -3.18
CA GLY A 235 7.28 -22.07 -3.45
C GLY A 235 5.91 -22.00 -2.76
N SER A 236 5.67 -20.99 -1.92
CA SER A 236 4.46 -20.86 -1.12
C SER A 236 3.40 -20.03 -1.85
N THR A 237 2.13 -20.39 -1.65
CA THR A 237 1.00 -19.55 -2.07
C THR A 237 0.54 -18.68 -0.92
N PHE A 238 0.15 -17.44 -1.22
CA PHE A 238 -0.34 -16.47 -0.24
C PHE A 238 -1.75 -16.01 -0.61
N VAL A 239 -2.58 -15.84 0.41
CA VAL A 239 -3.95 -15.30 0.29
C VAL A 239 -4.17 -14.28 1.39
N SER A 240 -4.65 -13.10 1.02
CA SER A 240 -5.17 -12.12 1.98
C SER A 240 -6.66 -12.39 2.19
N VAL A 241 -7.07 -12.59 3.44
CA VAL A 241 -8.48 -12.81 3.80
C VAL A 241 -9.32 -11.54 3.61
N THR A 242 -8.75 -10.36 3.83
CA THR A 242 -9.40 -9.06 3.59
C THR A 242 -8.52 -8.12 2.76
N PRO A 243 -8.54 -8.28 1.41
CA PRO A 243 -7.77 -7.43 0.49
C PRO A 243 -8.06 -5.93 0.60
N ALA A 244 -9.24 -5.56 1.09
CA ALA A 244 -9.62 -4.16 1.33
C ALA A 244 -8.73 -3.46 2.37
N SER A 245 -8.20 -4.19 3.36
CA SER A 245 -7.27 -3.65 4.36
C SER A 245 -5.82 -3.84 3.94
N ALA A 246 -5.43 -5.02 3.45
CA ALA A 246 -4.08 -5.27 2.94
C ALA A 246 -4.09 -6.34 1.85
N THR A 247 -3.31 -6.16 0.79
CA THR A 247 -3.13 -7.14 -0.30
C THR A 247 -1.82 -7.89 -0.15
N VAL A 248 -1.70 -9.06 -0.77
CA VAL A 248 -0.45 -9.82 -0.84
C VAL A 248 -0.22 -10.29 -2.27
N ALA A 249 0.96 -10.03 -2.80
CA ALA A 249 1.39 -10.49 -4.12
C ALA A 249 1.97 -11.91 -4.07
N SER A 250 2.17 -12.52 -5.24
CA SER A 250 2.94 -13.75 -5.35
C SER A 250 4.34 -13.55 -4.77
N GLY A 251 4.83 -14.54 -4.03
CA GLY A 251 6.11 -14.43 -3.32
C GLY A 251 6.03 -13.68 -1.98
N GLY A 252 4.86 -13.27 -1.49
CA GLY A 252 4.68 -12.84 -0.09
C GLY A 252 4.86 -11.36 0.19
N LEU A 253 4.97 -10.51 -0.83
CA LEU A 253 5.03 -9.05 -0.64
C LEU A 253 3.63 -8.52 -0.30
N VAL A 254 3.47 -8.01 0.91
CA VAL A 254 2.22 -7.42 1.41
C VAL A 254 2.22 -5.92 1.21
N THR A 255 1.10 -5.35 0.77
CA THR A 255 0.87 -3.89 0.66
C THR A 255 -0.30 -3.47 1.54
N GLY A 256 -0.12 -2.47 2.38
CA GLY A 256 -1.22 -1.87 3.15
C GLY A 256 -2.15 -1.08 2.23
N VAL A 257 -3.47 -1.24 2.38
CA VAL A 257 -4.49 -0.59 1.53
C VAL A 257 -5.30 0.42 2.32
N ALA A 258 -6.01 -0.03 3.36
CA ALA A 258 -6.85 0.82 4.19
C ALA A 258 -6.82 0.36 5.64
N PHE A 259 -7.18 1.25 6.56
CA PHE A 259 -7.29 0.96 7.99
C PHE A 259 -8.04 -0.36 8.24
N GLY A 260 -7.47 -1.19 9.11
CA GLY A 260 -8.05 -2.47 9.51
C GLY A 260 -6.99 -3.56 9.63
N THR A 261 -7.44 -4.81 9.66
CA THR A 261 -6.58 -5.98 9.80
C THR A 261 -6.88 -6.99 8.73
N SER A 262 -5.86 -7.65 8.17
CA SER A 262 -6.05 -8.81 7.30
C SER A 262 -5.19 -9.99 7.75
N VAL A 263 -5.78 -11.18 7.78
CA VAL A 263 -5.03 -12.41 7.96
C VAL A 263 -4.41 -12.82 6.63
N MET A 264 -3.10 -13.01 6.64
CA MET A 264 -2.34 -13.52 5.49
C MET A 264 -2.12 -15.02 5.69
N ASN A 265 -2.78 -15.82 4.86
CA ASN A 265 -2.63 -17.27 4.86
C ASN A 265 -1.54 -17.65 3.86
N ALA A 266 -0.56 -18.42 4.31
CA ALA A 266 0.44 -19.05 3.46
C ALA A 266 0.20 -20.56 3.41
N SER A 267 0.43 -21.19 2.26
CA SER A 267 0.43 -22.65 2.13
C SER A 267 1.60 -23.17 1.31
N PHE A 268 2.13 -24.32 1.73
CA PHE A 268 3.23 -25.01 1.07
C PHE A 268 3.11 -26.52 1.31
N ASN A 269 3.09 -27.30 0.22
CA ASN A 269 2.99 -28.78 0.25
C ASN A 269 1.94 -29.34 1.23
N GLY A 270 0.74 -28.75 1.25
CA GLY A 270 -0.38 -29.18 2.09
C GLY A 270 -0.36 -28.69 3.55
N LYS A 271 0.69 -27.98 3.97
CA LYS A 271 0.74 -27.28 5.26
C LYS A 271 0.29 -25.83 5.11
N THR A 272 -0.31 -25.28 6.15
CA THR A 272 -0.76 -23.88 6.19
C THR A 272 -0.23 -23.19 7.44
N ALA A 273 0.01 -21.89 7.33
CA ALA A 273 0.30 -21.00 8.45
C ALA A 273 -0.24 -19.60 8.14
N SER A 274 -0.36 -18.76 9.15
CA SER A 274 -0.86 -17.40 8.96
C SER A 274 -0.15 -16.37 9.85
N THR A 275 -0.34 -15.11 9.50
CA THR A 275 0.07 -13.93 10.29
C THR A 275 -1.00 -12.84 10.11
N THR A 276 -1.25 -12.03 11.13
CA THR A 276 -2.24 -10.94 11.05
C THR A 276 -1.57 -9.62 10.73
N VAL A 277 -1.77 -9.10 9.53
CA VAL A 277 -1.29 -7.78 9.13
C VAL A 277 -2.24 -6.71 9.68
N THR A 278 -1.70 -5.68 10.32
CA THR A 278 -2.48 -4.53 10.81
C THR A 278 -2.11 -3.28 10.03
N VAL A 279 -3.09 -2.62 9.44
CA VAL A 279 -2.94 -1.28 8.86
C VAL A 279 -3.50 -0.26 9.85
N PRO A 280 -2.66 0.58 10.44
CA PRO A 280 -3.08 1.50 11.51
C PRO A 280 -4.03 2.56 10.97
N ALA A 281 -4.90 3.08 11.85
CA ALA A 281 -5.74 4.22 11.53
C ALA A 281 -4.87 5.46 11.31
N LEU A 282 -5.25 6.30 10.36
CA LEU A 282 -4.61 7.60 10.19
C LEU A 282 -4.98 8.51 11.37
N THR A 283 -3.98 9.16 11.95
CA THR A 283 -4.19 10.15 13.01
C THR A 283 -4.16 11.55 12.40
N LEU A 284 -5.07 12.42 12.82
CA LEU A 284 -5.12 13.81 12.36
C LEU A 284 -3.99 14.61 13.00
N VAL A 285 -3.14 15.22 12.18
CA VAL A 285 -1.96 15.97 12.64
C VAL A 285 -2.24 17.47 12.68
N SER A 286 -2.90 18.02 11.66
CA SER A 286 -3.19 19.46 11.61
C SER A 286 -4.43 19.79 10.78
N ILE A 287 -4.95 21.00 10.96
CA ILE A 287 -5.98 21.61 10.11
C ILE A 287 -5.45 22.94 9.60
N ALA A 288 -5.61 23.18 8.30
CA ALA A 288 -5.39 24.47 7.67
C ALA A 288 -6.72 25.06 7.18
N VAL A 289 -6.90 26.37 7.31
CA VAL A 289 -8.08 27.10 6.83
C VAL A 289 -7.66 28.00 5.68
N THR A 290 -8.30 27.84 4.51
CA THR A 290 -7.99 28.58 3.27
C THR A 290 -9.22 29.37 2.79
N PRO A 291 -9.09 30.63 2.38
CA PRO A 291 -7.86 31.43 2.39
C PRO A 291 -7.41 31.76 3.83
N ALA A 292 -6.10 31.92 4.04
CA ALA A 292 -5.56 32.26 5.37
C ALA A 292 -5.96 33.69 5.82
N THR A 293 -6.24 34.57 4.86
CA THR A 293 -6.77 35.91 5.09
C THR A 293 -7.82 36.24 4.04
N ALA A 294 -8.89 36.95 4.42
CA ALA A 294 -9.88 37.50 3.50
C ALA A 294 -10.35 38.89 3.95
N SER A 295 -10.81 39.70 3.01
CA SER A 295 -11.42 41.01 3.27
C SER A 295 -12.73 41.15 2.52
N ILE A 296 -13.81 41.47 3.23
CA ILE A 296 -15.17 41.60 2.68
C ILE A 296 -15.86 42.84 3.25
N ALA A 297 -16.82 43.41 2.52
CA ALA A 297 -17.66 44.47 3.07
C ALA A 297 -18.69 43.92 4.07
N VAL A 298 -19.24 44.77 4.95
CA VAL A 298 -20.41 44.41 5.78
C VAL A 298 -21.55 43.89 4.88
N GLY A 299 -22.15 42.76 5.26
CA GLY A 299 -23.20 42.07 4.52
C GLY A 299 -22.71 41.07 3.45
N ALA A 300 -21.45 41.15 3.03
CA ALA A 300 -20.86 40.20 2.10
C ALA A 300 -20.46 38.89 2.80
N GLN A 301 -20.18 37.85 2.00
CA GLN A 301 -19.82 36.51 2.47
C GLN A 301 -18.47 36.05 1.91
N GLN A 302 -17.80 35.16 2.64
CA GLN A 302 -16.56 34.48 2.24
C GLN A 302 -16.64 33.00 2.61
N GLN A 303 -16.36 32.12 1.65
CA GLN A 303 -16.18 30.68 1.93
C GLN A 303 -14.76 30.41 2.42
N PHE A 304 -14.63 29.72 3.56
CA PHE A 304 -13.38 29.14 4.03
C PHE A 304 -13.43 27.61 3.88
N ILE A 305 -12.30 27.00 3.52
CA ILE A 305 -12.13 25.56 3.35
C ILE A 305 -11.21 25.06 4.45
N ALA A 306 -11.64 24.04 5.20
CA ALA A 306 -10.80 23.36 6.17
C ALA A 306 -10.18 22.11 5.54
N THR A 307 -8.85 22.05 5.51
CA THR A 307 -8.07 20.91 5.01
C THR A 307 -7.35 20.26 6.18
N ALA A 308 -7.67 19.00 6.43
CA ALA A 308 -6.97 18.14 7.37
C ALA A 308 -5.68 17.60 6.75
N THR A 309 -4.63 17.45 7.55
CA THR A 309 -3.41 16.69 7.21
C THR A 309 -3.24 15.55 8.20
N TYR A 310 -3.06 14.33 7.71
CA TYR A 310 -2.92 13.12 8.53
C TYR A 310 -1.47 12.68 8.71
N SER A 311 -1.25 11.69 9.57
CA SER A 311 0.09 11.16 9.93
C SER A 311 0.86 10.54 8.77
N ASP A 312 0.19 10.17 7.69
CA ASP A 312 0.80 9.69 6.43
C ASP A 312 1.05 10.82 5.42
N SER A 313 0.89 12.08 5.85
CA SER A 313 0.97 13.29 5.01
C SER A 313 -0.14 13.41 3.96
N SER A 314 -1.16 12.56 3.97
CA SER A 314 -2.34 12.74 3.12
C SER A 314 -3.19 13.91 3.59
N ASN A 315 -3.97 14.48 2.66
CA ASN A 315 -4.88 15.58 2.94
C ASN A 315 -6.33 15.19 2.65
N ALA A 316 -7.26 15.70 3.46
CA ALA A 316 -8.69 15.60 3.18
C ALA A 316 -9.40 16.94 3.47
N ILE A 317 -10.39 17.28 2.65
CA ILE A 317 -11.27 18.42 2.92
C ILE A 317 -12.29 18.00 3.98
N VAL A 318 -12.28 18.72 5.11
CA VAL A 318 -13.14 18.46 6.27
C VAL A 318 -14.08 19.63 6.56
N THR A 319 -14.26 20.56 5.61
CA THR A 319 -15.06 21.78 5.77
C THR A 319 -16.43 21.54 6.41
N ASN A 320 -17.17 20.51 5.97
CA ASN A 320 -18.53 20.26 6.46
C ASN A 320 -18.59 19.36 7.71
N SER A 321 -17.47 18.75 8.11
CA SER A 321 -17.37 17.91 9.31
C SER A 321 -16.61 18.59 10.45
N ALA A 322 -15.95 19.71 10.19
CA ALA A 322 -15.31 20.55 11.20
C ALA A 322 -16.33 21.41 11.95
N ALA A 323 -16.04 21.67 13.23
CA ALA A 323 -16.73 22.69 14.00
C ALA A 323 -16.13 24.07 13.66
N TRP A 324 -16.96 25.02 13.25
CA TRP A 324 -16.52 26.37 12.89
C TRP A 324 -16.89 27.38 13.97
N THR A 325 -15.97 28.30 14.26
CA THR A 325 -16.17 29.39 15.20
C THR A 325 -15.61 30.71 14.66
N SER A 326 -16.20 31.82 15.10
CA SER A 326 -15.73 33.18 14.83
C SER A 326 -15.22 33.78 16.13
N GLY A 327 -13.98 34.28 16.12
CA GLY A 327 -13.34 34.86 17.30
C GLY A 327 -14.04 36.14 17.80
N THR A 328 -14.60 36.92 16.88
CA THR A 328 -15.35 38.14 17.19
C THR A 328 -16.71 38.12 16.49
N VAL A 329 -17.71 37.51 17.14
CA VAL A 329 -19.07 37.33 16.58
C VAL A 329 -19.80 38.63 16.24
N ALA A 330 -19.41 39.75 16.87
CA ALA A 330 -19.94 41.08 16.53
C ALA A 330 -19.48 41.57 15.15
N ASN A 331 -18.31 41.14 14.69
CA ASN A 331 -17.74 41.54 13.42
C ASN A 331 -18.09 40.58 12.29
N ALA A 332 -18.11 39.27 12.57
CA ALA A 332 -18.48 38.26 11.57
C ALA A 332 -19.08 37.01 12.22
N SER A 333 -20.02 36.36 11.53
CA SER A 333 -20.51 35.01 11.86
C SER A 333 -19.93 33.99 10.88
N VAL A 334 -19.89 32.71 11.26
CA VAL A 334 -19.52 31.60 10.36
C VAL A 334 -20.48 30.42 10.53
N LEU A 335 -20.89 29.81 9.42
CA LEU A 335 -21.71 28.59 9.40
C LEU A 335 -20.83 27.35 9.52
N ASN A 336 -21.44 26.20 9.88
CA ASN A 336 -20.75 24.90 9.89
C ASN A 336 -20.31 24.41 8.50
N THR A 337 -20.70 25.11 7.44
CA THR A 337 -20.22 24.92 6.07
C THR A 337 -18.98 25.74 5.75
N GLY A 338 -18.42 26.50 6.69
CA GLY A 338 -17.26 27.37 6.49
C GLY A 338 -17.58 28.72 5.81
N VAL A 339 -18.85 29.03 5.55
CA VAL A 339 -19.27 30.33 5.01
C VAL A 339 -19.31 31.36 6.13
N ALA A 340 -18.46 32.38 6.05
CA ALA A 340 -18.46 33.52 6.95
C ALA A 340 -19.21 34.71 6.34
N THR A 341 -19.94 35.47 7.17
CA THR A 341 -20.69 36.67 6.78
C THR A 341 -20.19 37.86 7.60
N GLY A 342 -19.89 38.98 6.93
CA GLY A 342 -19.50 40.21 7.61
C GLY A 342 -20.70 40.92 8.26
N ILE A 343 -20.62 41.21 9.56
CA ILE A 343 -21.69 41.84 10.34
C ILE A 343 -21.37 43.31 10.62
N ALA A 344 -20.14 43.62 11.05
CA ALA A 344 -19.71 44.98 11.37
C ALA A 344 -18.21 45.15 11.08
N ALA A 345 -17.80 46.37 10.74
CA ALA A 345 -16.42 46.67 10.41
C ALA A 345 -15.45 46.32 11.56
N GLY A 346 -14.36 45.62 11.24
CA GLY A 346 -13.36 45.11 12.18
C GLY A 346 -12.82 43.75 11.74
N THR A 347 -12.19 42.99 12.64
CA THR A 347 -11.59 41.69 12.30
C THR A 347 -12.18 40.56 13.14
N SER A 348 -12.18 39.35 12.58
CA SER A 348 -12.49 38.12 13.30
C SER A 348 -11.59 36.98 12.84
N SER A 349 -11.18 36.12 13.79
CA SER A 349 -10.49 34.86 13.48
C SER A 349 -11.52 33.77 13.22
N ILE A 350 -11.55 33.24 12.00
CA ILE A 350 -12.43 32.13 11.61
C ILE A 350 -11.67 30.82 11.82
N THR A 351 -12.12 30.00 12.77
CA THR A 351 -11.42 28.79 13.22
C THR A 351 -12.23 27.54 12.91
N ALA A 352 -11.58 26.55 12.30
CA ALA A 352 -12.12 25.20 12.09
C ALA A 352 -11.43 24.21 13.02
N THR A 353 -12.23 23.39 13.72
CA THR A 353 -11.75 22.38 14.67
C THR A 353 -12.30 21.00 14.30
N ALA A 354 -11.42 20.00 14.22
CA ALA A 354 -11.80 18.59 14.00
C ALA A 354 -10.77 17.68 14.69
N GLY A 355 -11.22 16.56 15.27
CA GLY A 355 -10.33 15.57 15.89
C GLY A 355 -9.36 16.13 16.94
N GLY A 356 -9.73 17.20 17.65
CA GLY A 356 -8.89 17.89 18.64
C GLY A 356 -7.87 18.88 18.07
N GLN A 357 -7.72 18.96 16.74
CA GLN A 357 -6.86 19.93 16.06
C GLN A 357 -7.65 21.13 15.57
N SER A 358 -6.99 22.29 15.45
CA SER A 358 -7.61 23.53 14.96
C SER A 358 -6.71 24.26 13.97
N GLY A 359 -7.33 24.93 13.00
CA GLY A 359 -6.70 25.90 12.11
C GLY A 359 -7.53 27.17 12.04
N SER A 360 -6.89 28.33 11.82
CA SER A 360 -7.57 29.63 11.81
C SER A 360 -7.18 30.47 10.60
N ALA A 361 -8.10 31.33 10.16
CA ALA A 361 -7.89 32.35 9.14
C ALA A 361 -8.39 33.72 9.63
N LEU A 362 -7.75 34.80 9.18
CA LEU A 362 -8.15 36.16 9.54
C LEU A 362 -9.15 36.73 8.53
N LEU A 363 -10.35 37.06 9.00
CA LEU A 363 -11.34 37.80 8.21
C LEU A 363 -11.37 39.27 8.62
N THR A 364 -11.18 40.17 7.65
CA THR A 364 -11.37 41.61 7.82
C THR A 364 -12.69 42.02 7.19
N VAL A 365 -13.55 42.68 7.98
CA VAL A 365 -14.80 43.25 7.52
C VAL A 365 -14.62 44.75 7.37
N THR A 366 -14.79 45.27 6.18
CA THR A 366 -14.71 46.70 5.89
C THR A 366 -16.10 47.34 5.96
N ALA A 367 -16.17 48.59 6.41
CA ALA A 367 -17.41 49.35 6.37
C ALA A 367 -17.86 49.55 4.92
N VAL A 368 -19.18 49.59 4.70
CA VAL A 368 -19.72 50.01 3.40
C VAL A 368 -19.31 51.47 3.16
N ALA A 369 -18.63 51.73 2.05
CA ALA A 369 -18.29 53.10 1.68
C ALA A 369 -19.57 53.86 1.33
N ILE A 370 -19.85 54.95 2.04
CA ILE A 370 -20.93 55.89 1.69
C ILE A 370 -20.39 56.78 0.56
N PRO A 371 -20.99 56.81 -0.64
CA PRO A 371 -20.53 57.70 -1.70
C PRO A 371 -20.66 59.17 -1.26
N PRO A 372 -19.74 60.06 -1.67
CA PRO A 372 -19.79 61.47 -1.31
C PRO A 372 -21.06 62.13 -1.88
N VAL A 373 -21.69 63.02 -1.12
CA VAL A 373 -22.85 63.80 -1.56
C VAL A 373 -22.46 64.68 -2.74
N LEU A 374 -23.09 64.48 -3.90
CA LEU A 374 -22.90 65.31 -5.09
C LEU A 374 -23.65 66.64 -4.94
N ASN A 375 -22.95 67.76 -5.12
CA ASN A 375 -23.55 69.10 -5.17
C ASN A 375 -24.03 69.44 -6.60
N PRO A 376 -25.17 70.17 -6.76
CA PRO A 376 -25.67 70.59 -8.07
C PRO A 376 -24.66 71.46 -8.84
N ILE A 377 -24.77 71.50 -10.18
CA ILE A 377 -23.93 72.36 -11.03
C ILE A 377 -24.35 73.83 -10.83
N VAL A 378 -23.39 74.70 -10.55
CA VAL A 378 -23.63 76.14 -10.31
C VAL A 378 -23.66 76.88 -11.66
N LEU A 379 -24.81 77.42 -12.03
CA LEU A 379 -25.00 78.13 -13.31
C LEU A 379 -24.57 79.60 -13.31
N GLY A 380 -24.24 80.17 -12.14
CA GLY A 380 -23.85 81.58 -12.01
C GLY A 380 -24.84 82.56 -12.65
N ARG A 381 -24.34 83.50 -13.45
CA ARG A 381 -25.15 84.47 -14.22
C ARG A 381 -25.96 83.84 -15.35
N ALA A 382 -25.78 82.55 -15.66
CA ALA A 382 -26.64 81.83 -16.59
C ALA A 382 -27.94 81.33 -15.94
N ALA A 383 -27.99 81.23 -14.59
CA ALA A 383 -29.17 80.78 -13.84
C ALA A 383 -30.50 81.53 -14.15
N PRO A 384 -30.51 82.87 -14.38
CA PRO A 384 -31.74 83.58 -14.72
C PRO A 384 -32.23 83.31 -16.15
N PHE A 385 -31.44 82.70 -17.03
CA PHE A 385 -31.84 82.43 -18.40
C PHE A 385 -32.67 81.15 -18.51
N GLY A 386 -33.81 81.25 -19.20
CA GLY A 386 -34.57 80.07 -19.66
C GLY A 386 -34.01 79.55 -20.99
N VAL A 387 -33.56 80.46 -21.85
CA VAL A 387 -32.85 80.15 -23.10
C VAL A 387 -31.65 81.07 -23.26
N LEU A 388 -30.47 80.48 -23.46
CA LEU A 388 -29.21 81.18 -23.71
C LEU A 388 -28.50 80.52 -24.89
N ALA A 389 -28.25 81.27 -25.96
CA ALA A 389 -27.62 80.78 -27.19
C ALA A 389 -26.42 81.66 -27.57
N GLY A 390 -25.25 81.05 -27.74
CA GLY A 390 -24.00 81.75 -28.04
C GLY A 390 -23.98 82.45 -29.39
N THR A 391 -24.77 81.98 -30.36
CA THR A 391 -24.78 82.53 -31.72
C THR A 391 -26.14 83.11 -32.10
N SER A 392 -27.19 82.28 -32.15
CA SER A 392 -28.52 82.73 -32.57
C SER A 392 -29.66 81.94 -31.95
N ILE A 393 -30.84 82.58 -31.88
CA ILE A 393 -32.12 81.91 -31.63
C ILE A 393 -32.98 82.00 -32.88
N THR A 394 -33.27 80.86 -33.48
CA THR A 394 -34.27 80.74 -34.53
C THR A 394 -35.58 80.34 -33.89
N ASN A 395 -36.50 81.30 -33.74
CA ASN A 395 -37.86 81.02 -33.30
C ASN A 395 -38.76 81.04 -34.53
N ASN A 396 -39.30 79.88 -34.91
CA ASN A 396 -40.02 79.72 -36.17
C ASN A 396 -41.39 80.41 -36.12
N SER A 397 -41.76 81.14 -37.18
CA SER A 397 -43.04 81.84 -37.29
C SER A 397 -44.20 80.85 -37.44
N GLY A 398 -45.24 80.95 -36.60
CA GLY A 398 -46.44 80.11 -36.70
C GLY A 398 -47.12 79.75 -35.38
N GLY A 399 -46.51 80.06 -34.24
CA GLY A 399 -47.16 80.01 -32.93
C GLY A 399 -46.27 80.53 -31.78
N THR A 400 -46.73 80.39 -30.54
CA THR A 400 -46.19 81.11 -29.38
C THR A 400 -45.20 80.25 -28.60
N THR A 401 -43.90 80.54 -28.74
CA THR A 401 -42.89 80.06 -27.77
C THR A 401 -42.94 80.95 -26.52
N LEU A 402 -43.26 80.36 -25.37
CA LEU A 402 -43.35 81.02 -24.06
C LEU A 402 -42.18 80.60 -23.16
N ILE A 403 -41.45 81.58 -22.65
CA ILE A 403 -40.29 81.36 -21.78
C ILE A 403 -40.50 82.05 -20.44
N THR A 404 -40.26 81.31 -19.36
CA THR A 404 -40.26 81.82 -17.98
C THR A 404 -38.80 81.93 -17.55
N GLY A 405 -38.15 83.05 -17.90
CA GLY A 405 -36.72 83.25 -17.75
C GLY A 405 -36.19 84.27 -18.75
N ASP A 406 -35.00 84.79 -18.47
CA ASP A 406 -34.31 85.66 -19.43
C ASP A 406 -33.98 84.89 -20.70
N VAL A 407 -33.98 85.61 -21.82
CA VAL A 407 -33.58 85.10 -23.13
C VAL A 407 -32.31 85.80 -23.56
N GLY A 408 -31.33 85.08 -24.09
CA GLY A 408 -30.05 85.66 -24.46
C GLY A 408 -29.49 85.10 -25.75
N ALA A 409 -29.34 85.94 -26.79
CA ALA A 409 -28.60 85.57 -28.00
C ALA A 409 -28.23 86.80 -28.86
N PRO A 410 -27.04 86.81 -29.49
CA PRO A 410 -26.60 87.90 -30.38
C PRO A 410 -27.49 88.17 -31.59
N SER A 411 -28.17 87.14 -32.11
CA SER A 411 -29.04 87.23 -33.29
C SER A 411 -30.32 86.41 -33.09
N GLN A 412 -31.48 86.96 -33.47
CA GLN A 412 -32.77 86.27 -33.30
C GLN A 412 -33.71 86.55 -34.49
N THR A 413 -34.42 85.55 -35.00
CA THR A 413 -35.39 85.72 -36.10
C THR A 413 -36.67 86.41 -35.64
N THR A 414 -37.25 85.94 -34.54
CA THR A 414 -38.45 86.48 -33.88
C THR A 414 -38.28 86.29 -32.39
N ASP A 415 -38.52 87.33 -31.61
CA ASP A 415 -38.33 87.26 -30.16
C ASP A 415 -39.32 86.26 -29.54
N PRO A 416 -38.85 85.31 -28.72
CA PRO A 416 -39.74 84.49 -27.91
C PRO A 416 -40.59 85.34 -26.97
N THR A 417 -41.81 84.90 -26.67
CA THR A 417 -42.65 85.56 -25.67
C THR A 417 -42.11 85.21 -24.28
N GLN A 418 -41.87 86.21 -23.44
CA GLN A 418 -41.41 86.02 -22.07
C GLN A 418 -42.52 86.32 -21.07
N ALA A 419 -42.52 85.61 -19.94
CA ALA A 419 -43.34 85.99 -18.80
C ALA A 419 -42.90 87.35 -18.24
N ALA A 420 -43.80 88.04 -17.53
CA ALA A 420 -43.50 89.34 -16.93
C ALA A 420 -42.32 89.23 -15.94
N GLY A 421 -41.40 90.19 -16.01
CA GLY A 421 -40.22 90.26 -15.13
C GLY A 421 -38.92 89.72 -15.71
N PHE A 422 -38.92 89.23 -16.96
CA PHE A 422 -37.72 88.73 -17.66
C PHE A 422 -37.34 89.60 -18.86
N THR A 423 -36.07 89.55 -19.25
CA THR A 423 -35.48 90.41 -20.29
C THR A 423 -34.85 89.60 -21.42
N ASN A 424 -35.04 90.06 -22.67
CA ASN A 424 -34.34 89.51 -23.83
C ASN A 424 -33.04 90.31 -24.11
N TYR A 425 -31.90 89.73 -23.78
CA TYR A 425 -30.57 90.31 -23.97
C TYR A 425 -29.99 89.94 -25.33
N LYS A 426 -29.84 90.92 -26.22
CA LYS A 426 -29.22 90.74 -27.55
C LYS A 426 -27.74 91.11 -27.59
N SER A 427 -27.25 91.82 -26.57
CA SER A 427 -25.85 92.22 -26.43
C SER A 427 -25.57 92.69 -24.99
N GLY A 428 -24.31 93.03 -24.68
CA GLY A 428 -23.90 93.64 -23.42
C GLY A 428 -23.35 92.67 -22.37
N ALA A 429 -22.93 93.23 -21.23
CA ALA A 429 -22.17 92.53 -20.20
C ALA A 429 -22.94 91.38 -19.51
N ILE A 430 -24.27 91.48 -19.40
CA ILE A 430 -25.11 90.43 -18.81
C ILE A 430 -25.08 89.17 -19.69
N LEU A 431 -25.29 89.32 -21.00
CA LEU A 431 -25.23 88.22 -21.96
C LEU A 431 -23.82 87.61 -22.00
N ALA A 432 -22.77 88.44 -22.07
CA ALA A 432 -21.39 87.97 -22.11
C ALA A 432 -21.01 87.21 -20.81
N GLY A 433 -21.38 87.74 -19.64
CA GLY A 433 -21.12 87.09 -18.35
C GLY A 433 -21.89 85.79 -18.17
N ALA A 434 -23.14 85.72 -18.65
CA ALA A 434 -23.93 84.49 -18.65
C ALA A 434 -23.30 83.39 -19.52
N MET A 435 -22.73 83.73 -20.68
CA MET A 435 -21.98 82.79 -21.52
C MET A 435 -20.71 82.27 -20.83
N THR A 436 -19.98 83.14 -20.14
CA THR A 436 -18.81 82.73 -19.35
C THR A 436 -19.18 81.75 -18.24
N ASP A 437 -20.25 82.05 -17.48
CA ASP A 437 -20.69 81.19 -16.39
C ASP A 437 -21.31 79.87 -16.91
N LEU A 438 -21.96 79.88 -18.08
CA LEU A 438 -22.37 78.65 -18.77
C LEU A 438 -21.17 77.76 -19.10
N GLN A 439 -20.10 78.33 -19.66
CA GLN A 439 -18.90 77.57 -19.97
C GLN A 439 -18.25 76.98 -18.69
N ALA A 440 -18.24 77.75 -17.59
CA ALA A 440 -17.76 77.27 -16.30
C ALA A 440 -18.63 76.11 -15.76
N ALA A 441 -19.95 76.20 -15.88
CA ALA A 441 -20.88 75.14 -15.48
C ALA A 441 -20.69 73.85 -16.30
N ILE A 442 -20.45 73.98 -17.61
CA ILE A 442 -20.13 72.85 -18.49
C ILE A 442 -18.80 72.21 -18.08
N THR A 443 -17.77 73.01 -17.81
CA THR A 443 -16.47 72.52 -17.35
C THR A 443 -16.59 71.80 -16.00
N ASP A 444 -17.35 72.35 -15.04
CA ASP A 444 -17.64 71.70 -13.76
C ASP A 444 -18.31 70.34 -13.97
N GLY A 445 -19.43 70.30 -14.72
CA GLY A 445 -20.15 69.07 -15.00
C GLY A 445 -19.29 68.00 -15.68
N ASN A 446 -18.45 68.39 -16.65
CA ASN A 446 -17.51 67.47 -17.32
C ASN A 446 -16.33 67.04 -16.45
N SER A 447 -15.99 67.77 -15.39
CA SER A 447 -14.92 67.40 -14.45
C SER A 447 -15.37 66.43 -13.36
N ARG A 448 -16.68 66.28 -13.10
CA ARG A 448 -17.21 65.37 -12.07
C ARG A 448 -16.79 63.92 -12.36
N THR A 449 -16.42 63.17 -11.33
CA THR A 449 -16.10 61.73 -11.47
C THR A 449 -17.35 60.96 -11.89
N CYS A 450 -17.22 60.05 -12.86
CA CYS A 450 -18.33 59.17 -13.25
C CYS A 450 -18.61 58.15 -12.16
N ASP A 451 -19.86 58.04 -11.72
CA ASP A 451 -20.32 56.91 -10.91
C ASP A 451 -20.55 55.68 -11.81
N VAL A 452 -21.01 55.94 -13.04
CA VAL A 452 -21.23 54.91 -14.05
C VAL A 452 -20.70 55.38 -15.40
N THR A 453 -19.91 54.51 -16.05
CA THR A 453 -19.32 54.78 -17.37
C THR A 453 -19.76 53.72 -18.36
N PHE A 454 -20.20 54.15 -19.54
CA PHE A 454 -20.59 53.29 -20.65
C PHE A 454 -19.83 53.66 -21.92
N ALA A 455 -19.28 52.65 -22.61
CA ALA A 455 -18.46 52.84 -23.79
C ALA A 455 -19.25 53.12 -25.08
N GLY A 456 -20.57 52.90 -25.08
CA GLY A 456 -21.45 53.09 -26.24
C GLY A 456 -22.51 54.16 -26.02
N GLY A 457 -23.39 54.32 -27.02
CA GLY A 457 -24.63 55.07 -26.88
C GLY A 457 -25.69 54.27 -26.11
N ILE A 458 -26.73 54.95 -25.66
CA ILE A 458 -27.82 54.34 -24.89
C ILE A 458 -29.17 54.96 -25.25
N ASP A 459 -30.22 54.14 -25.22
CA ASP A 459 -31.59 54.63 -25.09
C ASP A 459 -32.01 54.59 -23.62
N LEU A 460 -32.26 55.77 -23.03
CA LEU A 460 -32.71 55.90 -21.64
C LEU A 460 -34.22 55.62 -21.48
N GLY A 461 -34.94 55.41 -22.57
CA GLY A 461 -36.33 55.01 -22.58
C GLY A 461 -36.63 53.78 -21.71
N GLY A 462 -37.63 53.88 -20.85
CA GLY A 462 -38.07 52.80 -19.94
C GLY A 462 -37.16 52.57 -18.73
N GLN A 463 -36.04 53.28 -18.61
CA GLN A 463 -35.08 53.10 -17.54
C GLN A 463 -35.45 53.90 -16.28
N THR A 464 -34.98 53.43 -15.12
CA THR A 464 -35.05 54.16 -13.84
C THR A 464 -33.67 54.34 -13.25
N PHE A 465 -33.30 55.58 -12.93
CA PHE A 465 -31.99 55.91 -12.36
C PHE A 465 -32.10 56.55 -10.97
N GLY A 466 -31.15 56.21 -10.10
CA GLY A 466 -30.89 56.95 -8.86
C GLY A 466 -30.02 58.18 -9.11
N PRO A 467 -29.77 59.03 -8.10
CA PRO A 467 -28.81 60.12 -8.21
C PRO A 467 -27.41 59.62 -8.58
N GLY A 468 -26.69 60.36 -9.42
CA GLY A 468 -25.34 60.02 -9.85
C GLY A 468 -24.86 60.75 -11.10
N VAL A 469 -23.60 60.53 -11.43
CA VAL A 469 -22.93 61.01 -12.65
C VAL A 469 -22.81 59.86 -13.65
N TYR A 470 -23.57 59.96 -14.73
CA TYR A 470 -23.69 58.97 -15.80
C TYR A 470 -22.97 59.45 -17.06
N CYS A 471 -21.98 58.67 -17.51
CA CYS A 471 -21.07 59.05 -18.59
C CYS A 471 -21.17 58.10 -19.76
N TYR A 472 -21.50 58.64 -20.93
CA TYR A 472 -21.65 57.88 -22.17
C TYR A 472 -20.65 58.38 -23.22
N ALA A 473 -19.85 57.48 -23.77
CA ALA A 473 -18.98 57.81 -24.90
C ALA A 473 -19.77 57.93 -26.22
N GLY A 474 -20.97 57.33 -26.31
CA GLY A 474 -21.86 57.45 -27.46
C GLY A 474 -23.10 58.32 -27.21
N ALA A 475 -23.99 58.40 -28.20
CA ALA A 475 -25.21 59.21 -28.16
C ALA A 475 -26.19 58.74 -27.08
N ILE A 476 -26.92 59.70 -26.50
CA ILE A 476 -28.07 59.43 -25.65
C ILE A 476 -29.33 59.64 -26.48
N SER A 477 -30.17 58.61 -26.56
CA SER A 477 -31.55 58.75 -27.01
C SER A 477 -32.52 58.59 -25.84
N ILE A 478 -33.71 59.18 -25.93
CA ILE A 478 -34.82 58.92 -25.03
C ILE A 478 -36.03 58.51 -25.86
N THR A 479 -36.41 57.24 -25.79
CA THR A 479 -37.64 56.72 -26.39
C THR A 479 -38.69 56.45 -25.30
N GLY A 480 -39.76 57.24 -25.27
CA GLY A 480 -40.80 57.08 -24.25
C GLY A 480 -40.39 57.71 -22.91
N THR A 481 -40.58 57.02 -21.78
CA THR A 481 -40.37 57.61 -20.45
C THR A 481 -39.06 57.17 -19.79
N LEU A 482 -38.20 58.12 -19.46
CA LEU A 482 -37.09 57.96 -18.52
C LEU A 482 -37.53 58.37 -17.11
N THR A 483 -37.24 57.57 -16.10
CA THR A 483 -37.56 57.88 -14.69
C THR A 483 -36.30 58.19 -13.88
N LEU A 484 -36.27 59.34 -13.22
CA LEU A 484 -35.25 59.69 -12.22
C LEU A 484 -35.90 59.60 -10.83
N ASN A 485 -35.33 58.78 -9.96
CA ASN A 485 -35.95 58.35 -8.72
C ASN A 485 -35.02 58.60 -7.52
N GLY A 486 -35.50 59.39 -6.56
CA GLY A 486 -34.80 59.70 -5.32
C GLY A 486 -34.24 61.14 -5.25
N PRO A 487 -34.01 61.67 -4.05
CA PRO A 487 -33.43 63.00 -3.89
C PRO A 487 -31.92 62.97 -4.18
N GLY A 488 -31.45 63.87 -5.04
CA GLY A 488 -30.02 64.03 -5.32
C GLY A 488 -29.74 64.68 -6.67
N VAL A 489 -28.47 64.64 -7.07
CA VAL A 489 -27.96 65.22 -8.31
C VAL A 489 -27.86 64.17 -9.40
N TYR A 490 -28.33 64.53 -10.59
CA TYR A 490 -28.29 63.70 -11.80
C TYR A 490 -27.50 64.44 -12.88
N ILE A 491 -26.38 63.88 -13.30
CA ILE A 491 -25.57 64.46 -14.37
C ILE A 491 -25.44 63.42 -15.48
N PHE A 492 -26.01 63.72 -16.65
CA PHE A 492 -25.90 62.88 -17.84
C PHE A 492 -24.95 63.54 -18.84
N ARG A 493 -23.86 62.87 -19.15
CA ARG A 493 -22.83 63.36 -20.08
C ARG A 493 -22.77 62.46 -21.30
N THR A 494 -22.69 63.08 -22.47
CA THR A 494 -22.44 62.36 -23.72
C THR A 494 -21.42 63.09 -24.59
N ALA A 495 -20.50 62.32 -25.15
CA ALA A 495 -19.55 62.84 -26.14
C ALA A 495 -20.20 63.07 -27.52
N LEU A 496 -21.44 62.63 -27.73
CA LEU A 496 -22.19 62.78 -28.98
C LEU A 496 -23.52 63.50 -28.72
N THR A 497 -24.61 63.06 -29.33
CA THR A 497 -25.90 63.73 -29.33
C THR A 497 -26.76 63.40 -28.10
N LEU A 498 -27.71 64.28 -27.81
CA LEU A 498 -28.82 64.02 -26.91
C LEU A 498 -30.12 64.19 -27.72
N ASP A 499 -30.79 63.09 -28.01
CA ASP A 499 -31.98 63.08 -28.85
C ASP A 499 -33.16 62.47 -28.10
N SER A 500 -34.37 62.96 -28.36
CA SER A 500 -35.61 62.29 -27.92
C SER A 500 -36.47 61.90 -29.12
N THR A 501 -37.32 60.89 -28.95
CA THR A 501 -38.39 60.60 -29.91
C THR A 501 -39.64 61.41 -29.58
N VAL A 502 -40.61 61.47 -30.49
CA VAL A 502 -41.89 62.15 -30.25
C VAL A 502 -42.55 61.60 -28.98
N ASN A 503 -43.16 62.48 -28.16
CA ASN A 503 -43.82 62.15 -26.90
C ASN A 503 -42.91 61.60 -25.79
N SER A 504 -41.60 61.88 -25.83
CA SER A 504 -40.70 61.41 -24.77
C SER A 504 -40.87 62.21 -23.48
N VAL A 505 -40.67 61.55 -22.34
CA VAL A 505 -40.89 62.13 -21.01
C VAL A 505 -39.71 61.87 -20.10
N VAL A 506 -39.21 62.92 -19.43
CA VAL A 506 -38.34 62.78 -18.26
C VAL A 506 -39.21 62.90 -17.01
N ALA A 507 -39.47 61.77 -16.34
CA ALA A 507 -40.23 61.67 -15.11
C ALA A 507 -39.32 61.84 -13.89
N LEU A 508 -39.79 62.57 -12.88
CA LEU A 508 -39.09 62.77 -11.60
C LEU A 508 -39.96 62.21 -10.49
N ASN A 509 -39.44 61.24 -9.75
CA ASN A 509 -40.15 60.50 -8.73
C ASN A 509 -39.42 60.59 -7.39
N ASN A 510 -40.18 60.45 -6.30
CA ASN A 510 -39.67 60.26 -4.94
C ASN A 510 -38.61 61.31 -4.51
N GLY A 511 -38.86 62.58 -4.79
CA GLY A 511 -38.00 63.68 -4.36
C GLY A 511 -36.91 64.09 -5.34
N ALA A 512 -36.85 63.50 -6.54
CA ALA A 512 -36.02 64.03 -7.63
C ALA A 512 -36.56 65.41 -8.07
N THR A 513 -35.66 66.38 -8.24
CA THR A 513 -36.00 67.75 -8.62
C THR A 513 -35.28 68.15 -9.90
N ALA A 514 -35.95 68.90 -10.77
CA ALA A 514 -35.42 69.23 -12.10
C ALA A 514 -34.18 70.13 -12.03
N ASP A 515 -34.09 71.02 -11.03
CA ASP A 515 -32.90 71.86 -10.80
C ASP A 515 -31.62 71.05 -10.59
N ASN A 516 -31.74 69.82 -10.10
CA ASN A 516 -30.62 68.92 -9.86
C ASN A 516 -30.32 67.99 -11.03
N VAL A 517 -31.02 68.13 -12.16
CA VAL A 517 -30.80 67.34 -13.38
C VAL A 517 -30.06 68.19 -14.40
N SER A 518 -28.89 67.71 -14.82
CA SER A 518 -28.06 68.38 -15.82
C SER A 518 -27.71 67.44 -16.97
N TRP A 519 -27.86 67.94 -18.19
CA TRP A 519 -27.58 67.24 -19.44
C TRP A 519 -26.42 67.95 -20.14
N LEU A 520 -25.31 67.25 -20.38
CA LEU A 520 -24.10 67.83 -20.99
C LEU A 520 -23.74 67.10 -22.30
N PRO A 521 -24.47 67.36 -23.39
CA PRO A 521 -24.12 66.86 -24.71
C PRO A 521 -23.00 67.70 -25.35
N VAL A 522 -22.00 67.01 -25.92
CA VAL A 522 -20.99 67.64 -26.79
C VAL A 522 -21.57 67.90 -28.19
N GLY A 523 -22.28 66.92 -28.73
CA GLY A 523 -22.92 66.98 -30.05
C GLY A 523 -24.29 67.67 -30.03
N PRO A 524 -24.95 67.79 -31.21
CA PRO A 524 -26.25 68.45 -31.31
C PRO A 524 -27.30 67.76 -30.42
N THR A 525 -28.25 68.55 -29.96
CA THR A 525 -29.39 68.06 -29.16
C THR A 525 -30.68 68.26 -29.91
N THR A 526 -31.49 67.20 -30.06
CA THR A 526 -32.81 67.29 -30.69
C THR A 526 -33.88 66.75 -29.75
N LEU A 527 -34.68 67.64 -29.18
CA LEU A 527 -35.88 67.22 -28.46
C LEU A 527 -37.04 67.12 -29.45
N ALA A 528 -37.49 65.91 -29.78
CA ALA A 528 -38.59 65.73 -30.73
C ALA A 528 -39.93 66.25 -30.18
N ALA A 529 -40.88 66.47 -31.09
CA ALA A 529 -42.15 67.12 -30.82
C ALA A 529 -42.95 66.48 -29.68
N ASN A 530 -43.76 67.29 -28.99
CA ASN A 530 -44.64 66.89 -27.88
C ASN A 530 -43.90 66.22 -26.70
N SER A 531 -42.58 66.38 -26.58
CA SER A 531 -41.84 65.83 -25.45
C SER A 531 -42.02 66.69 -24.20
N VAL A 532 -42.00 66.06 -23.02
CA VAL A 532 -41.95 66.73 -21.72
C VAL A 532 -40.58 66.46 -21.10
N PHE A 533 -39.70 67.44 -21.21
CA PHE A 533 -38.31 67.34 -20.78
C PHE A 533 -38.10 68.08 -19.46
N LYS A 534 -37.15 67.62 -18.63
CA LYS A 534 -36.85 68.21 -17.32
C LYS A 534 -35.36 68.29 -17.09
N GLY A 535 -34.93 69.38 -16.44
CA GLY A 535 -33.53 69.66 -16.15
C GLY A 535 -32.89 70.69 -17.08
N ASN A 536 -31.61 70.94 -16.83
CA ASN A 536 -30.81 71.95 -17.50
C ASN A 536 -30.00 71.31 -18.62
N ILE A 537 -30.26 71.70 -19.88
CA ILE A 537 -29.44 71.29 -21.02
C ILE A 537 -28.31 72.32 -21.16
N LEU A 538 -27.08 71.84 -20.99
CA LEU A 538 -25.84 72.62 -21.07
C LEU A 538 -25.05 72.14 -22.29
N GLY A 539 -25.40 72.65 -23.47
CA GLY A 539 -24.76 72.28 -24.74
C GLY A 539 -23.39 72.95 -24.90
N GLN A 540 -22.38 72.16 -25.26
CA GLN A 540 -20.99 72.66 -25.31
C GLN A 540 -20.72 73.55 -26.51
N SER A 541 -20.91 73.03 -27.72
CA SER A 541 -20.54 73.74 -28.95
C SER A 541 -21.46 73.42 -30.13
N ALA A 542 -22.55 72.70 -29.89
CA ALA A 542 -23.46 72.24 -30.92
C ALA A 542 -24.88 72.79 -30.70
N ALA A 543 -25.60 72.91 -31.82
CA ALA A 543 -26.93 73.50 -31.81
C ALA A 543 -27.94 72.64 -31.03
N ILE A 544 -28.88 73.30 -30.37
CA ILE A 544 -30.02 72.65 -29.71
C ILE A 544 -31.27 72.95 -30.52
N THR A 545 -31.99 71.90 -30.92
CA THR A 545 -33.29 71.99 -31.57
C THR A 545 -34.36 71.51 -30.60
N VAL A 546 -35.25 72.41 -30.23
CA VAL A 546 -36.45 72.09 -29.45
C VAL A 546 -37.62 71.96 -30.41
N GLY A 547 -38.06 70.72 -30.64
CA GLY A 547 -39.10 70.37 -31.59
C GLY A 547 -40.47 70.95 -31.22
N ASP A 548 -41.40 70.89 -32.16
CA ASP A 548 -42.72 71.52 -32.05
C ASP A 548 -43.47 71.08 -30.79
N ASN A 549 -44.04 72.02 -30.05
CA ASN A 549 -44.87 71.75 -28.87
C ASN A 549 -44.16 70.99 -27.73
N THR A 550 -42.83 70.95 -27.74
CA THR A 550 -42.04 70.41 -26.63
C THR A 550 -42.09 71.35 -25.44
N THR A 551 -42.27 70.78 -24.25
CA THR A 551 -42.33 71.49 -22.97
C THR A 551 -41.11 71.15 -22.12
N LEU A 552 -40.43 72.17 -21.61
CA LEU A 552 -39.42 72.02 -20.56
C LEU A 552 -40.02 72.49 -19.24
N LEU A 553 -40.24 71.55 -18.32
CA LEU A 553 -40.80 71.82 -16.99
C LEU A 553 -39.68 71.97 -15.96
N ASN A 554 -39.50 73.19 -15.44
CA ASN A 554 -38.41 73.56 -14.53
C ASN A 554 -37.03 73.19 -15.12
N GLY A 555 -36.81 73.59 -16.36
CA GLY A 555 -35.60 73.31 -17.13
C GLY A 555 -35.12 74.51 -17.93
N ARG A 556 -33.91 74.39 -18.50
CA ARG A 556 -33.24 75.46 -19.24
C ARG A 556 -32.62 74.91 -20.52
N VAL A 557 -32.54 75.75 -21.55
CA VAL A 557 -31.80 75.47 -22.79
C VAL A 557 -30.63 76.44 -22.92
N LEU A 558 -29.44 76.01 -22.53
CA LEU A 558 -28.26 76.85 -22.49
C LEU A 558 -27.18 76.22 -23.39
N THR A 559 -26.71 76.94 -24.41
CA THR A 559 -25.65 76.46 -25.31
C THR A 559 -24.78 77.59 -25.82
N ALA A 560 -23.49 77.33 -26.06
CA ALA A 560 -22.61 78.26 -26.75
C ALA A 560 -22.87 78.33 -28.28
N ALA A 561 -23.80 77.53 -28.80
CA ALA A 561 -24.18 77.50 -30.21
C ALA A 561 -25.59 78.08 -30.43
N ALA A 562 -26.23 77.70 -31.56
CA ALA A 562 -27.56 78.16 -31.91
C ALA A 562 -28.67 77.35 -31.20
N VAL A 563 -29.80 77.99 -30.95
CA VAL A 563 -31.03 77.34 -30.46
C VAL A 563 -32.13 77.52 -31.49
N THR A 564 -32.82 76.43 -31.85
CA THR A 564 -34.02 76.47 -32.68
C THR A 564 -35.25 76.13 -31.84
N LEU A 565 -36.27 76.98 -31.87
CA LEU A 565 -37.51 76.89 -31.11
C LEU A 565 -38.72 76.91 -32.04
N ARG A 566 -39.78 76.21 -31.64
CA ARG A 566 -41.07 76.17 -32.32
C ARG A 566 -42.19 75.80 -31.33
N ASN A 567 -43.07 76.77 -31.02
CA ASN A 567 -44.25 76.60 -30.16
C ASN A 567 -43.94 75.97 -28.79
N ASN A 568 -42.80 76.31 -28.21
CA ASN A 568 -42.34 75.65 -26.97
C ASN A 568 -42.83 76.36 -25.72
N GLN A 569 -42.98 75.60 -24.64
CA GLN A 569 -43.15 76.16 -23.30
C GLN A 569 -41.92 75.81 -22.47
N ILE A 570 -41.11 76.80 -22.11
CA ILE A 570 -39.90 76.63 -21.31
C ILE A 570 -40.11 77.35 -19.98
N THR A 571 -40.25 76.58 -18.92
CA THR A 571 -40.43 77.06 -17.54
C THR A 571 -39.19 76.68 -16.74
N LYS A 572 -38.65 77.58 -15.93
CA LYS A 572 -37.41 77.34 -15.16
C LYS A 572 -37.60 77.59 -13.67
#